data_AF-A0A842YD39-F1
#
_entry.id   AF-A0A842YD39-F1
#
_cell.length_a   1.000
_cell.length_b   1.000
_cell.length_c   1.000
_cell.angle_alpha   90.00
_cell.angle_beta   90.00
_cell.angle_gamma   90.00
#
_symmetry.space_group_name_H-M   'P 1'
#
loop_
_entity.id
_entity.type
_entity.pdbx_description
1 polymer ?
#
loop_
_entity_poly.entity_id
_entity_poly.type
_entity_poly.pdbx_seq_one_letter_code
_entity_poly.pdbx_strand_id
1 'polypeptide(L)'
;AYPTVDYGFPPVDYIYWFTYGSGPIGRVTHLWFLRTMFFAIVLFSVIDRYLHNKSVIFRFIIAATAPGIGVLLKFSTGVELVPWGMDAVLIALSFIMIGSEIRKHHHVAPWSKSKLVDLVGLITAFVVYTCISTINEFVNIGKSVYGNFIYSYIITGVIGTYMVGLLSYYACKRFISLERYAAAFNKVGQEVYEIHPLIIETNVQLFGDIALAGTLHQWPRAPLLIYNFPLAIIISYLLAIKVISRSGILQLIFLGFRKPKEDAIKQPFPVPE
;
A
#
# COMPACT_ATOMS: atom_id res chain seq x y z
N ALA A 1 -25.05 22.62 -21.33
CA ALA A 1 -23.61 22.71 -21.62
C ALA A 1 -22.94 21.59 -20.85
N TYR A 2 -22.35 20.61 -21.52
CA TYR A 2 -21.46 19.66 -20.84
C TYR A 2 -20.33 20.47 -20.20
N PRO A 3 -19.97 20.23 -18.92
CA PRO A 3 -18.77 20.83 -18.38
C PRO A 3 -17.63 20.37 -19.28
N THR A 4 -17.00 21.33 -19.97
CA THR A 4 -15.74 21.12 -20.67
C THR A 4 -14.81 20.42 -19.69
N VAL A 5 -14.43 19.19 -20.02
CA VAL A 5 -13.39 18.50 -19.27
C VAL A 5 -12.14 19.38 -19.38
N ASP A 6 -11.81 20.05 -18.29
CA ASP A 6 -10.65 20.91 -18.15
C ASP A 6 -9.38 20.03 -18.15
N TYR A 7 -8.92 19.75 -19.37
CA TYR A 7 -7.90 18.75 -19.68
C TYR A 7 -6.45 19.23 -19.54
N GLY A 8 -6.14 20.43 -19.02
CA GLY A 8 -4.74 20.84 -19.12
C GLY A 8 -4.34 22.00 -18.28
N PHE A 9 -3.50 21.71 -17.28
CA PHE A 9 -2.55 22.66 -16.74
C PHE A 9 -1.93 23.49 -17.88
N PRO A 10 -1.91 24.82 -17.78
CA PRO A 10 -1.00 25.63 -18.57
C PRO A 10 0.38 24.98 -18.58
N PRO A 11 1.14 24.98 -19.70
CA PRO A 11 2.46 24.34 -19.75
C PRO A 11 3.38 24.78 -18.61
N VAL A 12 3.25 26.02 -18.15
CA VAL A 12 3.96 26.58 -17.01
C VAL A 12 3.57 25.90 -15.69
N ASP A 13 2.28 25.66 -15.46
CA ASP A 13 1.79 24.95 -14.28
C ASP A 13 2.20 23.48 -14.30
N TYR A 14 2.22 22.85 -15.48
CA TYR A 14 2.73 21.49 -15.63
C TYR A 14 4.22 21.41 -15.26
N ILE A 15 5.05 22.32 -15.77
CA ILE A 15 6.48 22.42 -15.42
C ILE A 15 6.66 22.71 -13.93
N TYR A 16 5.86 23.63 -13.37
CA TYR A 16 5.88 23.92 -11.95
C TYR A 16 5.57 22.68 -11.13
N TRP A 17 4.46 21.99 -11.35
CA TRP A 17 4.09 20.81 -10.56
C TRP A 17 5.05 19.63 -10.78
N PHE A 18 5.63 19.51 -11.97
CA PHE A 18 6.68 18.54 -12.26
C PHE A 18 7.96 18.82 -11.44
N THR A 19 8.41 20.08 -11.40
CA THR A 19 9.63 20.51 -10.67
C THR A 19 9.43 20.61 -9.16
N TYR A 20 8.26 21.09 -8.73
CA TYR A 20 7.82 21.09 -7.34
C TYR A 20 7.62 19.67 -6.83
N GLY A 21 7.39 18.73 -7.75
CA GLY A 21 7.26 17.33 -7.45
C GLY A 21 6.06 17.07 -6.54
N SER A 22 4.97 17.81 -6.65
CA SER A 22 3.68 17.45 -6.05
C SER A 22 2.60 17.64 -7.09
N GLY A 23 1.54 16.85 -7.01
CA GLY A 23 0.39 17.08 -7.86
C GLY A 23 -0.26 18.43 -7.52
N PRO A 24 -1.07 18.98 -8.42
CA PRO A 24 -1.85 20.18 -8.15
C PRO A 24 -2.74 20.01 -6.92
N ILE A 25 -2.95 21.10 -6.19
CA ILE A 25 -3.86 21.13 -5.03
C ILE A 25 -5.25 20.62 -5.47
N GLY A 26 -5.82 19.73 -4.66
CA GLY A 26 -7.10 19.07 -4.96
C GLY A 26 -7.04 17.96 -6.01
N ARG A 27 -5.99 17.87 -6.82
CA ARG A 27 -5.74 16.81 -7.82
C ARG A 27 -4.50 16.01 -7.44
N VAL A 28 -4.56 15.31 -6.30
CA VAL A 28 -3.48 14.41 -5.88
C VAL A 28 -3.38 13.27 -6.89
N THR A 29 -2.38 13.34 -7.76
CA THR A 29 -2.11 12.32 -8.76
C THR A 29 -1.76 11.00 -8.08
N HIS A 30 -2.34 9.86 -8.48
CA HIS A 30 -2.05 8.53 -7.91
C HIS A 30 -0.54 8.20 -7.86
N LEU A 31 0.26 8.84 -8.72
CA LEU A 31 1.73 8.76 -8.76
C LEU A 31 2.44 9.31 -7.51
N TRP A 32 1.75 10.05 -6.64
CA TRP A 32 2.33 10.56 -5.40
C TRP A 32 2.91 9.43 -4.55
N PHE A 33 2.21 8.28 -4.50
CA PHE A 33 2.64 7.12 -3.72
C PHE A 33 3.94 6.53 -4.27
N LEU A 34 4.03 6.30 -5.58
CA LEU A 34 5.24 5.71 -6.20
C LEU A 34 6.47 6.58 -5.93
N ARG A 35 6.34 7.89 -6.09
CA ARG A 35 7.42 8.83 -5.82
C ARG A 35 7.83 8.82 -4.35
N THR A 36 6.86 8.94 -3.44
CA THR A 36 7.11 8.91 -2.00
C THR A 36 7.80 7.61 -1.60
N MET A 37 7.32 6.47 -2.09
CA MET A 37 7.93 5.17 -1.83
C MET A 37 9.34 5.06 -2.40
N PHE A 38 9.59 5.55 -3.62
CA PHE A 38 10.93 5.55 -4.21
C PHE A 38 11.92 6.31 -3.32
N PHE A 39 11.61 7.55 -2.95
CA PHE A 39 12.49 8.33 -2.08
C PHE A 39 12.63 7.73 -0.69
N ALA A 40 11.55 7.19 -0.12
CA ALA A 40 11.59 6.53 1.18
C ALA A 40 12.47 5.27 1.15
N ILE A 41 12.43 4.48 0.07
CA ILE A 41 13.29 3.30 -0.11
C ILE A 41 14.75 3.71 -0.31
N VAL A 42 15.03 4.74 -1.12
CA VAL A 42 16.40 5.27 -1.30
C VAL A 42 16.95 5.74 0.05
N LEU A 43 16.18 6.54 0.78
CA LEU A 43 16.58 7.06 2.09
C LEU A 43 16.75 5.92 3.10
N PHE A 44 15.82 4.96 3.14
CA PHE A 44 15.92 3.76 3.96
C PHE A 44 17.19 2.97 3.64
N SER A 45 17.53 2.79 2.35
CA SER A 45 18.73 2.04 1.93
C SER A 45 20.02 2.73 2.40
N VAL A 46 20.08 4.06 2.35
CA VAL A 46 21.22 4.84 2.87
C VAL A 46 21.30 4.72 4.40
N ILE A 47 20.17 4.89 5.09
CA ILE A 47 20.09 4.80 6.55
C ILE A 47 20.44 3.39 7.02
N ASP A 48 19.88 2.35 6.44
CA ASP A 48 20.11 0.96 6.85
C ASP A 48 21.58 0.57 6.64
N ARG A 49 22.21 1.02 5.54
CA ARG A 49 23.65 0.84 5.33
C ARG A 49 24.48 1.51 6.42
N TYR A 50 24.10 2.71 6.86
CA TYR A 50 24.78 3.40 7.97
C TYR A 50 24.52 2.75 9.33
N LEU A 51 23.31 2.20 9.54
CA LEU A 51 22.88 1.58 10.78
C LEU A 51 23.20 0.07 10.88
N HIS A 52 23.90 -0.52 9.90
CA HIS A 52 24.17 -1.95 9.84
C HIS A 52 24.82 -2.48 11.13
N ASN A 53 25.74 -1.71 11.73
CA ASN A 53 26.47 -2.09 12.95
C ASN A 53 26.00 -1.33 14.20
N LYS A 54 24.85 -0.65 14.15
CA LYS A 54 24.33 0.15 15.27
C LYS A 54 23.28 -0.61 16.06
N SER A 55 23.04 -0.19 17.30
CA SER A 55 22.02 -0.84 18.15
C SER A 55 20.61 -0.65 17.58
N VAL A 56 19.73 -1.61 17.87
CA VAL A 56 18.32 -1.58 17.45
C VAL A 56 17.61 -0.34 18.01
N ILE A 57 18.00 0.14 19.18
CA ILE A 57 17.46 1.37 19.80
C ILE A 57 17.63 2.57 18.86
N PHE A 58 18.78 2.70 18.19
CA PHE A 58 19.03 3.80 17.27
C PHE A 58 18.08 3.77 16.07
N ARG A 59 17.74 2.57 15.58
CA ARG A 59 16.76 2.38 14.49
C ARG A 59 15.36 2.80 14.94
N PHE A 60 14.96 2.44 16.16
CA PHE A 60 13.68 2.86 16.73
C PHE A 60 13.59 4.37 16.96
N ILE A 61 14.68 5.02 17.39
CA ILE A 61 14.72 6.49 17.54
C ILE A 61 14.46 7.15 16.19
N ILE A 62 15.11 6.70 15.12
CA ILE A 62 14.89 7.27 13.78
C ILE A 62 13.46 7.00 13.30
N ALA A 63 12.97 5.78 13.45
CA ALA A 63 11.59 5.43 13.08
C ALA A 63 10.55 6.23 13.89
N ALA A 64 10.84 6.55 15.16
CA ALA A 64 9.97 7.35 16.01
C ALA A 64 10.11 8.86 15.75
N THR A 65 11.25 9.37 15.31
CA THR A 65 11.44 10.81 15.10
C THR A 65 11.04 11.26 13.70
N ALA A 66 11.22 10.42 12.68
CA ALA A 66 10.95 10.77 11.29
C ALA A 66 9.51 11.27 11.03
N PRO A 67 8.42 10.67 11.58
CA PRO A 67 7.06 11.16 11.34
C PRO A 67 6.86 12.56 11.95
N GLY A 68 7.44 12.79 13.14
CA GLY A 68 7.41 14.09 13.80
C GLY A 68 8.14 15.16 12.99
N ILE A 69 9.30 14.84 12.41
CA ILE A 69 10.02 15.75 11.51
C ILE A 69 9.20 16.02 10.25
N GLY A 70 8.57 15.01 9.66
CA GLY A 70 7.71 15.18 8.48
C GLY A 70 6.53 16.13 8.75
N VAL A 71 5.86 15.95 9.88
CA VAL A 71 4.77 16.83 10.32
C VAL A 71 5.29 18.25 10.63
N LEU A 72 6.43 18.38 11.31
CA LEU A 72 7.05 19.68 11.59
C LEU A 72 7.42 20.42 10.29
N LEU A 73 7.95 19.71 9.29
CA LEU A 73 8.28 20.27 7.98
C LEU A 73 7.03 20.85 7.29
N LYS A 74 5.93 20.11 7.33
CA LYS A 74 4.62 20.55 6.82
C LYS A 74 4.13 21.82 7.54
N PHE A 75 4.19 21.86 8.87
CA PHE A 75 3.71 23.02 9.62
C PHE A 75 4.64 24.25 9.53
N SER A 76 5.95 24.04 9.49
CA SER A 76 6.94 25.13 9.42
C SER A 76 6.96 25.84 8.06
N THR A 77 6.69 25.11 6.98
CA THR A 77 6.62 25.69 5.63
C THR A 77 5.30 26.38 5.35
N GLY A 78 4.22 26.02 6.05
CA GLY A 78 2.88 26.60 5.85
C GLY A 78 2.24 26.30 4.49
N VAL A 79 2.89 25.50 3.64
CA VAL A 79 2.39 25.15 2.30
C VAL A 79 1.37 24.02 2.39
N GLU A 80 0.41 23.97 1.46
CA GLU A 80 -0.60 22.91 1.43
C GLU A 80 -0.03 21.54 1.02
N LEU A 81 0.98 21.51 0.15
CA LEU A 81 1.69 20.28 -0.22
C LEU A 81 3.18 20.56 -0.12
N VAL A 82 3.91 19.76 0.65
CA VAL A 82 5.37 19.90 0.74
C VAL A 82 6.00 19.50 -0.60
N PRO A 83 7.05 20.21 -1.07
CA PRO A 83 7.76 19.83 -2.30
C PRO A 83 8.19 18.37 -2.25
N TRP A 84 8.02 17.65 -3.37
CA TRP A 84 8.36 16.24 -3.52
C TRP A 84 7.62 15.27 -2.57
N GLY A 85 6.71 15.77 -1.72
CA GLY A 85 6.08 15.01 -0.65
C GLY A 85 7.08 14.59 0.44
N MET A 86 8.08 15.42 0.74
CA MET A 86 9.14 15.07 1.71
C MET A 86 8.61 14.75 3.12
N ASP A 87 7.51 15.39 3.52
CA ASP A 87 6.75 15.05 4.72
C ASP A 87 6.24 13.60 4.69
N ALA A 88 5.60 13.20 3.59
CA ALA A 88 5.14 11.84 3.35
C ALA A 88 6.29 10.84 3.27
N VAL A 89 7.44 11.21 2.69
CA VAL A 89 8.65 10.36 2.61
C VAL A 89 9.14 9.98 4.00
N LEU A 90 9.18 10.93 4.93
CA LEU A 90 9.62 10.67 6.30
C LEU A 90 8.64 9.79 7.09
N ILE A 91 7.34 9.96 6.86
CA ILE A 91 6.32 9.08 7.44
C ILE A 91 6.44 7.66 6.86
N ALA A 92 6.59 7.54 5.55
CA ALA A 92 6.78 6.26 4.87
C ALA A 92 8.07 5.54 5.32
N LEU A 93 9.16 6.29 5.52
CA LEU A 93 10.41 5.77 6.07
C LEU A 93 10.18 5.04 7.40
N SER A 94 9.39 5.61 8.30
CA SER A 94 9.07 4.95 9.58
C SER A 94 8.34 3.63 9.40
N PHE A 95 7.36 3.56 8.50
CA PHE A 95 6.69 2.30 8.19
C PHE A 95 7.65 1.26 7.62
N ILE A 96 8.54 1.66 6.70
CA ILE A 96 9.54 0.77 6.11
C ILE A 96 10.50 0.26 7.20
N MET A 97 10.99 1.13 8.08
CA MET A 97 11.88 0.74 9.17
C MET A 97 11.21 -0.22 10.15
N ILE A 98 9.98 0.08 10.57
CA ILE A 98 9.21 -0.81 11.47
C ILE A 98 8.96 -2.16 10.78
N GLY A 99 8.53 -2.15 9.52
CA GLY A 99 8.30 -3.36 8.73
C GLY A 99 9.57 -4.21 8.55
N SER A 100 10.72 -3.56 8.35
CA SER A 100 12.02 -4.22 8.26
C SER A 100 12.39 -4.92 9.57
N GLU A 101 12.20 -4.27 10.72
CA GLU A 101 12.47 -4.90 12.02
C GLU A 101 11.48 -6.05 12.32
N ILE A 102 10.20 -5.88 11.99
CA ILE A 102 9.22 -6.99 12.06
C ILE A 102 9.70 -8.17 11.22
N ARG A 103 10.12 -7.93 9.97
CA ARG A 103 10.63 -8.97 9.07
C ARG A 103 11.90 -9.63 9.60
N LYS A 104 12.77 -8.89 10.29
CA LYS A 104 14.01 -9.42 10.88
C LYS A 104 13.73 -10.36 12.06
N HIS A 105 12.74 -10.04 12.90
CA HIS A 105 12.43 -10.82 14.10
C HIS A 105 11.42 -11.93 13.87
N HIS A 106 10.40 -11.68 13.04
CA HIS A 106 9.32 -12.62 12.79
C HIS A 106 9.42 -13.30 11.42
N HIS A 107 10.24 -12.82 10.47
CA HIS A 107 10.29 -13.37 9.11
C HIS A 107 8.89 -13.65 8.54
N VAL A 108 8.64 -14.90 8.10
CA VAL A 108 7.32 -15.48 7.76
C VAL A 108 6.89 -16.48 8.85
N ALA A 109 7.54 -16.45 10.02
CA ALA A 109 7.27 -17.32 11.15
C ALA A 109 5.82 -17.12 11.64
N PRO A 110 5.21 -18.15 12.23
CA PRO A 110 3.84 -18.06 12.71
C PRO A 110 3.70 -16.94 13.75
N TRP A 111 2.77 -16.02 13.49
CA TRP A 111 2.39 -14.93 14.40
C TRP A 111 1.65 -15.42 15.65
N SER A 112 1.29 -16.70 15.68
CA SER A 112 0.51 -17.35 16.73
C SER A 112 1.38 -17.83 17.88
N LYS A 113 0.91 -17.59 19.11
CA LYS A 113 1.48 -18.20 20.32
C LYS A 113 0.59 -19.31 20.86
N SER A 114 -0.68 -19.01 21.09
CA SER A 114 -1.68 -19.99 21.53
C SER A 114 -3.08 -19.52 21.15
N LYS A 115 -4.03 -20.44 20.93
CA LYS A 115 -5.38 -20.09 20.46
C LYS A 115 -6.07 -19.05 21.35
N LEU A 116 -5.93 -19.19 22.68
CA LEU A 116 -6.56 -18.28 23.64
C LEU A 116 -5.86 -16.92 23.65
N VAL A 117 -4.54 -16.88 23.71
CA VAL A 117 -3.76 -15.62 23.71
C VAL A 117 -3.97 -14.86 22.41
N ASP A 118 -4.02 -15.57 21.28
CA ASP A 118 -4.24 -15.00 19.97
C ASP A 118 -5.65 -14.43 19.83
N LEU A 119 -6.68 -15.13 20.34
CA LEU A 119 -8.06 -14.63 20.33
C LEU A 119 -8.20 -13.36 21.19
N VAL A 120 -7.68 -13.39 22.42
CA VAL A 120 -7.70 -12.23 23.32
C VAL A 120 -6.89 -11.08 22.72
N GLY A 121 -5.74 -11.37 22.14
CA GLY A 121 -4.88 -10.41 21.44
C GLY A 121 -5.57 -9.78 20.25
N LEU A 122 -6.27 -10.56 19.41
CA LEU A 122 -7.03 -10.06 18.27
C LEU A 122 -8.18 -9.15 18.70
N ILE A 123 -8.96 -9.55 19.71
CA ILE A 123 -10.07 -8.73 20.24
C ILE A 123 -9.53 -7.41 20.80
N THR A 124 -8.46 -7.49 21.59
CA THR A 124 -7.82 -6.29 22.19
C THR A 124 -7.27 -5.37 21.10
N ALA A 125 -6.55 -5.93 20.13
CA ALA A 125 -6.01 -5.20 18.98
C ALA A 125 -7.12 -4.51 18.19
N PHE A 126 -8.23 -5.19 17.93
CA PHE A 126 -9.37 -4.63 17.20
C PHE A 126 -10.02 -3.46 17.95
N VAL A 127 -10.24 -3.61 19.26
CA VAL A 127 -10.79 -2.53 20.11
C VAL A 127 -9.85 -1.32 20.12
N VAL A 128 -8.56 -1.54 20.40
CA VAL A 128 -7.56 -0.47 20.44
C VAL A 128 -7.43 0.21 19.07
N TYR A 129 -7.36 -0.56 17.98
CA TYR A 129 -7.33 -0.03 16.62
C TYR A 129 -8.53 0.88 16.34
N THR A 130 -9.74 0.43 16.69
CA THR A 130 -10.99 1.17 16.45
C THR A 130 -11.05 2.46 17.26
N CYS A 131 -10.70 2.39 18.55
CA CYS A 131 -10.66 3.58 19.41
C CYS A 131 -9.65 4.61 18.91
N ILE A 132 -8.39 4.20 18.65
CA ILE A 132 -7.34 5.11 18.19
C ILE A 132 -7.69 5.69 16.82
N SER A 133 -8.20 4.88 15.90
CA SER A 133 -8.59 5.35 14.56
C SER A 133 -9.75 6.36 14.61
N THR A 134 -10.68 6.21 15.56
CA THR A 134 -11.80 7.14 15.72
C THR A 134 -11.33 8.49 16.29
N ILE A 135 -10.40 8.47 17.24
CA ILE A 135 -9.84 9.68 17.87
C ILE A 135 -8.90 10.42 16.90
N ASN A 136 -8.17 9.70 16.06
CA ASN A 136 -7.17 10.31 15.18
C ASN A 136 -7.75 11.05 13.97
N GLU A 137 -9.04 10.82 13.66
CA GLU A 137 -9.70 11.32 12.44
C GLU A 137 -9.05 10.82 11.14
N PHE A 138 -9.49 11.39 10.02
CA PHE A 138 -9.09 10.97 8.68
C PHE A 138 -7.65 11.37 8.37
N VAL A 139 -6.85 10.40 7.93
CA VAL A 139 -5.47 10.60 7.47
C VAL A 139 -5.41 10.40 5.96
N ASN A 140 -4.85 11.39 5.25
CA ASN A 140 -4.55 11.30 3.83
C ASN A 140 -3.15 11.86 3.57
N ILE A 141 -2.16 10.95 3.55
CA ILE A 141 -0.76 11.28 3.33
C ILE A 141 -0.55 12.00 1.98
N GLY A 142 -1.29 11.62 0.94
CA GLY A 142 -1.17 12.24 -0.39
C GLY A 142 -1.64 13.70 -0.42
N LYS A 143 -2.50 14.10 0.53
CA LYS A 143 -2.95 15.49 0.73
C LYS A 143 -2.21 16.19 1.88
N SER A 144 -1.16 15.58 2.45
CA SER A 144 -0.50 16.04 3.67
C SER A 144 -1.48 16.31 4.83
N VAL A 145 -2.53 15.49 4.94
CA VAL A 145 -3.50 15.51 6.04
C VAL A 145 -3.16 14.37 7.00
N TYR A 146 -2.75 14.70 8.22
CA TYR A 146 -2.14 13.73 9.15
C TYR A 146 -2.98 13.37 10.37
N GLY A 147 -4.25 13.76 10.38
CA GLY A 147 -5.14 13.57 11.53
C GLY A 147 -4.70 14.40 12.74
N ASN A 148 -5.24 14.08 13.91
CA ASN A 148 -4.93 14.76 15.16
C ASN A 148 -3.52 14.44 15.68
N PHE A 149 -3.04 13.21 15.47
CA PHE A 149 -1.73 12.77 15.93
C PHE A 149 -1.13 11.72 15.00
N ILE A 150 -0.09 12.09 14.24
CA ILE A 150 0.51 11.17 13.24
C ILE A 150 0.96 9.83 13.83
N TYR A 151 1.37 9.80 15.10
CA TYR A 151 1.79 8.56 15.74
C TYR A 151 0.62 7.62 16.03
N SER A 152 -0.61 8.13 16.22
CA SER A 152 -1.81 7.30 16.26
C SER A 152 -1.96 6.51 14.95
N TYR A 153 -1.66 7.14 13.80
CA TYR A 153 -1.66 6.48 12.50
C TYR A 153 -0.56 5.42 12.35
N ILE A 154 0.65 5.69 12.88
CA ILE A 154 1.73 4.69 12.92
C ILE A 154 1.30 3.48 13.78
N ILE A 155 0.76 3.73 14.98
CA ILE A 155 0.32 2.70 15.92
C ILE A 155 -0.78 1.84 15.30
N THR A 156 -1.81 2.45 14.70
CA THR A 156 -2.88 1.70 14.03
C THR A 156 -2.35 0.88 12.86
N GLY A 157 -1.36 1.36 12.10
CA GLY A 157 -0.70 0.58 11.06
C GLY A 157 0.04 -0.65 11.59
N VAL A 158 0.72 -0.54 12.73
CA VAL A 158 1.39 -1.68 13.39
C VAL A 158 0.37 -2.68 13.93
N ILE A 159 -0.67 -2.21 14.60
CA ILE A 159 -1.75 -3.07 15.12
C ILE A 159 -2.49 -3.78 13.97
N GLY A 160 -2.78 -3.06 12.88
CA GLY A 160 -3.38 -3.63 11.68
C GLY A 160 -2.50 -4.71 11.06
N THR A 161 -1.18 -4.49 11.00
CA THR A 161 -0.22 -5.50 10.52
C THR A 161 -0.26 -6.76 11.39
N TYR A 162 -0.29 -6.60 12.72
CA TYR A 162 -0.44 -7.73 13.64
C TYR A 162 -1.73 -8.51 13.41
N MET A 163 -2.87 -7.82 13.30
CA MET A 163 -4.16 -8.46 13.05
C MET A 163 -4.18 -9.23 11.72
N VAL A 164 -3.72 -8.60 10.64
CA VAL A 164 -3.66 -9.23 9.31
C VAL A 164 -2.73 -10.43 9.32
N GLY A 165 -1.55 -10.32 9.95
CA GLY A 165 -0.60 -11.43 10.08
C GLY A 165 -1.19 -12.63 10.83
N LEU A 166 -1.88 -12.37 11.94
CA LEU A 166 -2.50 -13.42 12.76
C LEU A 166 -3.68 -14.10 12.02
N LEU A 167 -4.56 -13.30 11.39
CA LEU A 167 -5.67 -13.82 10.60
C LEU A 167 -5.17 -14.63 9.39
N SER A 168 -4.14 -14.13 8.70
CA SER A 168 -3.50 -14.82 7.58
C SER A 168 -2.94 -16.18 8.00
N TYR A 169 -2.25 -16.24 9.15
CA TYR A 169 -1.74 -17.50 9.70
C TYR A 169 -2.85 -18.53 9.94
N TYR A 170 -3.94 -18.15 10.62
CA TYR A 170 -5.04 -19.08 10.89
C TYR A 170 -5.81 -19.49 9.62
N ALA A 171 -5.96 -18.57 8.66
CA ALA A 171 -6.58 -18.86 7.37
C ALA A 171 -5.76 -19.90 6.58
N CYS A 172 -4.45 -19.69 6.45
CA CYS A 172 -3.58 -20.61 5.71
C CYS A 172 -3.42 -21.96 6.42
N LYS A 173 -3.31 -21.95 7.76
CA LYS A 173 -3.21 -23.17 8.56
C LYS A 173 -4.43 -24.09 8.41
N ARG A 174 -5.63 -23.50 8.30
CA ARG A 174 -6.88 -24.27 8.19
C ARG A 174 -7.20 -24.66 6.74
N PHE A 175 -6.79 -23.84 5.77
CA PHE A 175 -7.16 -24.01 4.36
C PHE A 175 -5.91 -23.96 3.47
N ILE A 176 -5.34 -25.13 3.19
CA ILE A 176 -4.18 -25.30 2.29
C ILE A 176 -4.47 -24.71 0.89
N SER A 177 -5.73 -24.75 0.44
CA SER A 177 -6.13 -24.12 -0.82
C SER A 177 -5.92 -22.61 -0.82
N LEU A 178 -6.23 -21.92 0.29
CA LEU A 178 -6.01 -20.47 0.41
C LEU A 178 -4.52 -20.13 0.35
N GLU A 179 -3.68 -20.93 0.99
CA GLU A 179 -2.22 -20.76 0.90
C GLU A 179 -1.73 -20.85 -0.56
N ARG A 180 -2.20 -21.86 -1.31
CA ARG A 180 -1.85 -22.01 -2.74
C ARG A 180 -2.33 -20.81 -3.57
N TYR A 181 -3.56 -20.35 -3.35
CA TYR A 181 -4.10 -19.18 -4.05
C TYR A 181 -3.33 -17.90 -3.69
N ALA A 182 -3.02 -17.69 -2.41
CA ALA A 182 -2.26 -16.54 -1.95
C ALA A 182 -0.83 -16.55 -2.54
N ALA A 183 -0.17 -17.71 -2.59
CA ALA A 183 1.13 -17.85 -3.22
C ALA A 183 1.08 -17.57 -4.73
N ALA A 184 0.06 -18.09 -5.42
CA ALA A 184 -0.17 -17.80 -6.84
C ALA A 184 -0.45 -16.32 -7.11
N PHE A 185 -1.27 -15.68 -6.26
CA PHE A 185 -1.54 -14.24 -6.32
C PHE A 185 -0.27 -13.42 -6.09
N ASN A 186 0.54 -13.79 -5.09
CA ASN A 186 1.77 -13.07 -4.77
C ASN A 186 2.80 -13.06 -5.92
N LYS A 187 2.82 -14.11 -6.77
CA LYS A 187 3.68 -14.16 -7.97
C LYS A 187 3.37 -13.05 -8.98
N VAL A 188 2.14 -12.54 -8.98
CA VAL A 188 1.67 -11.47 -9.87
C VAL A 188 1.15 -10.25 -9.11
N GLY A 189 1.49 -10.16 -7.81
CA GLY A 189 0.91 -9.16 -6.91
C GLY A 189 1.27 -7.73 -7.31
N GLN A 190 2.47 -7.52 -7.85
CA GLN A 190 2.90 -6.21 -8.35
C GLN A 190 2.07 -5.77 -9.55
N GLU A 191 1.86 -6.66 -10.53
CA GLU A 191 1.02 -6.35 -11.68
C GLU A 191 -0.42 -6.03 -11.25
N VAL A 192 -0.98 -6.81 -10.32
CA VAL A 192 -2.31 -6.54 -9.78
C VAL A 192 -2.37 -5.19 -9.08
N TYR A 193 -1.34 -4.84 -8.31
CA TYR A 193 -1.26 -3.55 -7.63
C TYR A 193 -1.29 -2.36 -8.60
N GLU A 194 -0.58 -2.43 -9.72
CA GLU A 194 -0.55 -1.34 -10.70
C GLU A 194 -1.85 -1.23 -11.53
N ILE A 195 -2.53 -2.35 -11.80
CA ILE A 195 -3.71 -2.39 -12.67
C ILE A 195 -5.01 -2.08 -11.90
N HIS A 196 -5.12 -2.53 -10.64
CA HIS A 196 -6.39 -2.46 -9.93
C HIS A 196 -6.99 -1.05 -9.81
N PRO A 197 -6.23 0.07 -9.68
CA PRO A 197 -6.83 1.39 -9.64
C PRO A 197 -7.45 1.77 -10.99
N LEU A 198 -6.82 1.38 -12.10
CA LEU A 198 -7.36 1.58 -13.45
C LEU A 198 -8.65 0.81 -13.65
N ILE A 199 -8.73 -0.42 -13.12
CA ILE A 199 -9.95 -1.23 -13.21
C ILE A 199 -11.05 -0.68 -12.31
N ILE A 200 -10.72 -0.18 -11.11
CA ILE A 200 -11.70 0.52 -10.25
C ILE A 200 -12.33 1.68 -11.01
N GLU A 201 -11.52 2.52 -11.63
CA GLU A 201 -11.97 3.69 -12.41
C GLU A 201 -12.78 3.25 -13.64
N THR A 202 -12.28 2.25 -14.38
CA THR A 202 -12.96 1.70 -15.56
C THR A 202 -14.33 1.13 -15.18
N ASN A 203 -14.42 0.40 -14.07
CA ASN A 203 -15.68 -0.16 -13.58
C ASN A 203 -16.66 0.95 -13.17
N VAL A 204 -16.19 2.05 -12.57
CA VAL A 204 -17.05 3.21 -12.27
C VAL A 204 -17.56 3.85 -13.55
N GLN A 205 -16.72 4.02 -14.57
CA GLN A 205 -17.11 4.65 -15.83
C GLN A 205 -18.04 3.76 -16.67
N LEU A 206 -17.84 2.44 -16.67
CA LEU A 206 -18.63 1.49 -17.47
C LEU A 206 -19.91 1.03 -16.78
N PHE A 207 -19.87 0.82 -15.46
CA PHE A 207 -20.98 0.23 -14.69
C PHE A 207 -21.61 1.20 -13.69
N GLY A 208 -21.08 2.43 -13.57
CA GLY A 208 -21.60 3.45 -12.65
C GLY A 208 -23.10 3.63 -12.77
N ASP A 209 -23.61 3.73 -13.99
CA ASP A 209 -25.05 3.93 -14.24
C ASP A 209 -25.91 2.70 -13.88
N ILE A 210 -25.37 1.48 -14.06
CA ILE A 210 -26.08 0.22 -13.76
C ILE A 210 -26.06 -0.08 -12.25
N ALA A 211 -24.98 0.30 -11.56
CA ALA A 211 -24.83 0.16 -10.12
C ALA A 211 -25.53 1.28 -9.32
N LEU A 212 -25.78 2.44 -9.91
CA LEU A 212 -26.53 3.53 -9.29
C LEU A 212 -28.03 3.20 -9.21
N ALA A 213 -28.63 2.62 -10.24
CA ALA A 213 -30.09 2.44 -10.34
C ALA A 213 -30.73 1.56 -9.25
N GLY A 214 -30.05 0.51 -8.77
CA GLY A 214 -30.58 -0.42 -7.75
C GLY A 214 -30.16 -0.11 -6.31
N THR A 215 -29.02 0.56 -6.12
CA THR A 215 -28.34 0.65 -4.82
C THR A 215 -28.35 2.05 -4.19
N LEU A 216 -28.65 3.09 -4.98
CA LEU A 216 -28.89 4.47 -4.50
C LEU A 216 -30.05 4.56 -3.50
N HIS A 217 -31.03 3.65 -3.57
CA HIS A 217 -32.25 3.77 -2.76
C HIS A 217 -32.06 3.34 -1.30
N GLN A 218 -31.02 2.57 -0.99
CA GLN A 218 -30.77 2.08 0.38
C GLN A 218 -29.46 2.59 0.99
N TRP A 219 -28.38 2.75 0.21
CA TRP A 219 -27.08 3.19 0.74
C TRP A 219 -26.28 3.95 -0.34
N PRO A 220 -26.43 5.29 -0.48
CA PRO A 220 -25.98 6.03 -1.66
C PRO A 220 -24.45 6.15 -1.86
N ARG A 221 -23.61 5.65 -0.94
CA ARG A 221 -22.13 5.81 -1.01
C ARG A 221 -21.27 4.58 -0.68
N ALA A 222 -21.86 3.49 -0.16
CA ALA A 222 -21.13 2.32 0.33
C ALA A 222 -21.03 1.10 -0.62
N PRO A 223 -22.03 0.76 -1.45
CA PRO A 223 -22.09 -0.55 -2.10
C PRO A 223 -21.16 -0.70 -3.30
N LEU A 224 -20.90 0.39 -4.03
CA LEU A 224 -19.95 0.37 -5.16
C LEU A 224 -18.57 -0.08 -4.71
N LEU A 225 -18.06 0.37 -3.56
CA LEU A 225 -16.74 -0.02 -3.08
C LEU A 225 -16.68 -1.53 -2.75
N ILE A 226 -17.72 -2.07 -2.11
CA ILE A 226 -17.77 -3.48 -1.65
C ILE A 226 -17.75 -4.45 -2.83
N TYR A 227 -18.37 -4.11 -3.96
CA TYR A 227 -18.36 -4.96 -5.15
C TYR A 227 -17.22 -4.61 -6.12
N ASN A 228 -16.95 -3.32 -6.32
CA ASN A 228 -15.95 -2.85 -7.27
C ASN A 228 -14.54 -3.25 -6.82
N PHE A 229 -14.24 -3.18 -5.52
CA PHE A 229 -12.89 -3.50 -5.04
C PHE A 229 -12.52 -4.99 -5.24
N PRO A 230 -13.34 -5.98 -4.81
CA PRO A 230 -13.07 -7.39 -5.13
C PRO A 230 -13.09 -7.68 -6.63
N LEU A 231 -14.03 -7.10 -7.39
CA LEU A 231 -14.10 -7.30 -8.83
C LEU A 231 -12.84 -6.77 -9.53
N ALA A 232 -12.38 -5.58 -9.14
CA ALA A 232 -11.17 -4.98 -9.68
C ALA A 232 -9.94 -5.84 -9.37
N ILE A 233 -9.83 -6.41 -8.17
CA ILE A 233 -8.76 -7.35 -7.83
C ILE A 233 -8.82 -8.60 -8.72
N ILE A 234 -10.00 -9.20 -8.90
CA ILE A 234 -10.18 -10.42 -9.70
C ILE A 234 -9.83 -10.16 -11.17
N ILE A 235 -10.34 -9.08 -11.76
CA ILE A 235 -10.06 -8.71 -13.15
C ILE A 235 -8.57 -8.41 -13.31
N SER A 236 -7.98 -7.64 -12.39
CA SER A 236 -6.54 -7.32 -12.42
C SER A 236 -5.68 -8.58 -12.33
N TYR A 237 -6.06 -9.54 -11.48
CA TYR A 237 -5.39 -10.83 -11.37
C TYR A 237 -5.47 -11.64 -12.68
N LEU A 238 -6.64 -11.67 -13.32
CA LEU A 238 -6.82 -12.34 -14.61
C LEU A 238 -6.00 -11.67 -15.71
N LEU A 239 -5.96 -10.34 -15.77
CA LEU A 239 -5.14 -9.59 -16.73
C LEU A 239 -3.66 -9.81 -16.49
N ALA A 240 -3.22 -9.76 -15.23
CA ALA A 240 -1.84 -10.02 -14.85
C ALA A 240 -1.37 -11.40 -15.32
N ILE A 241 -2.15 -12.46 -15.04
CA ILE A 241 -1.80 -13.83 -15.41
C ILE A 241 -1.95 -14.09 -16.91
N LYS A 242 -3.04 -13.65 -17.55
CA LYS A 242 -3.33 -14.07 -18.92
C LYS A 242 -2.73 -13.15 -19.98
N VAL A 243 -2.55 -11.87 -19.67
CA VAL A 243 -2.17 -10.85 -20.64
C VAL A 243 -0.75 -10.35 -20.38
N ILE A 244 -0.50 -9.81 -19.19
CA ILE A 244 0.79 -9.17 -18.88
C ILE A 244 1.91 -10.20 -18.80
N SER A 245 1.69 -11.32 -18.10
CA SER A 245 2.71 -12.37 -17.99
C SER A 245 3.15 -12.94 -19.34
N ARG A 246 2.35 -12.80 -20.40
CA ARG A 246 2.65 -13.34 -21.74
C ARG A 246 3.33 -12.32 -22.65
N SER A 247 3.30 -11.03 -22.34
CA SER A 247 3.84 -9.97 -23.19
C SER A 247 5.07 -9.33 -22.55
N GLY A 248 6.23 -9.46 -23.19
CA GLY A 248 7.46 -8.83 -22.70
C GLY A 248 7.38 -7.30 -22.64
N ILE A 249 6.62 -6.68 -23.54
CA ILE A 249 6.38 -5.23 -23.55
C ILE A 249 5.55 -4.83 -22.33
N LEU A 250 4.45 -5.54 -22.05
CA LEU A 250 3.60 -5.23 -20.90
C LEU A 250 4.34 -5.51 -19.58
N GLN A 251 5.15 -6.58 -19.51
CA GLN A 251 6.02 -6.80 -18.35
C GLN A 251 6.97 -5.63 -18.14
N LEU A 252 7.61 -5.11 -19.21
CA LEU A 252 8.48 -3.94 -19.08
C LEU A 252 7.72 -2.71 -18.57
N ILE A 253 6.50 -2.48 -19.07
CA ILE A 253 5.65 -1.33 -18.65
C ILE A 253 5.25 -1.44 -17.18
N PHE A 254 4.78 -2.62 -16.73
CA PHE A 254 4.22 -2.80 -15.39
C PHE A 254 5.24 -3.20 -14.31
N LEU A 255 6.34 -3.85 -14.70
CA LEU A 255 7.37 -4.32 -13.77
C LEU A 255 8.69 -3.56 -13.86
N GLY A 256 8.93 -2.83 -14.96
CA GLY A 256 10.22 -2.22 -15.27
C GLY A 256 11.28 -3.22 -15.78
N PHE A 257 10.95 -4.52 -15.84
CA PHE A 257 11.83 -5.56 -16.37
C PHE A 257 11.00 -6.73 -16.93
N ARG A 258 11.65 -7.55 -17.77
CA ARG A 258 11.05 -8.78 -18.28
C ARG A 258 11.31 -9.92 -17.29
N LYS A 259 10.26 -10.60 -16.84
CA LYS A 259 10.42 -11.80 -16.01
C LYS A 259 11.16 -12.86 -16.83
N PRO A 260 12.19 -13.53 -16.26
CA PRO A 260 12.79 -14.68 -16.93
C PRO A 260 11.68 -15.70 -17.22
N LYS A 261 11.75 -16.37 -18.37
CA LYS A 261 10.84 -17.48 -18.63
C LYS A 261 11.05 -18.50 -17.51
N GLU A 262 9.98 -18.89 -16.82
CA GLU A 262 10.01 -20.09 -15.96
C GLU A 262 10.24 -21.27 -16.91
N ASP A 263 11.50 -21.52 -17.29
CA ASP A 263 11.87 -22.80 -17.87
C ASP A 263 11.60 -23.83 -16.77
N ALA A 264 10.74 -24.81 -17.08
CA ALA A 264 10.45 -25.89 -16.16
C ALA A 264 11.79 -26.45 -15.65
N ILE A 265 12.03 -26.35 -14.35
CA ILE A 265 13.19 -26.96 -13.71
C ILE A 265 13.14 -28.44 -14.11
N LYS A 266 13.97 -28.85 -15.07
CA LYS A 266 14.24 -30.26 -15.32
C LYS A 266 14.74 -30.79 -13.98
N GLN A 267 13.97 -31.70 -13.36
CA GLN A 267 14.29 -32.26 -12.04
C GLN A 267 15.80 -32.57 -11.98
N PRO A 268 16.59 -31.93 -11.11
CA PRO A 268 18.03 -32.16 -11.09
C PRO A 268 18.43 -33.43 -10.34
N PHE A 269 17.49 -34.29 -9.93
CA PHE A 269 17.83 -35.54 -9.25
C PHE A 269 16.85 -36.66 -9.61
N PRO A 270 17.31 -37.79 -10.19
CA PRO A 270 16.53 -39.02 -10.19
C PRO A 270 16.34 -39.47 -8.75
N VAL A 271 15.10 -39.74 -8.36
CA VAL A 271 14.80 -40.43 -7.11
C VAL A 271 15.30 -41.87 -7.29
N PRO A 272 16.26 -42.36 -6.48
CA PRO A 272 16.64 -43.78 -6.51
C PRO A 272 15.44 -44.62 -6.06
N GLU A 273 15.15 -45.68 -6.79
CA GLU A 273 14.17 -46.72 -6.43
C GLU A 273 14.56 -47.46 -5.15
#